data_AF-A3DEF7-F1
#
_entry.id   AF-A3DEF7-F1
#
_cell.length_a   1.000
_cell.length_b   1.000
_cell.length_c   1.000
_cell.angle_alpha   90.00
_cell.angle_beta   90.00
_cell.angle_gamma   90.00
#
_symmetry.space_group_name_H-M   'P 1'
#
loop_
_entity.id
_entity.type
_entity.pdbx_description
1 polymer ?
#
loop_
_entity_poly.entity_id
_entity_poly.type
_entity_poly.pdbx_seq_one_letter_code
_entity_poly.pdbx_strand_id
1 'polypeptide(L)'
;MKKMLKNQKGFSLVELLIVIAIMGVLAAVAFSMFAGVLGNSKRRADERTADQIAKAISAYMVDTGDTELTVLKSGAEGSSEVENVIVNLQKELWIWKDASGNFESAEDAPSDNPDAKKYGPYLTPKDGKDANYESYAPQWDKHIGYYIEYYPGLMKADVTPVEEGGTVEVGVEEGK
;
A
#
# COMPACT_ATOMS: atom_id res chain seq x y z
N MET A 1 -25.71 -57.79 40.02
CA MET A 1 -25.21 -56.54 39.39
C MET A 1 -23.84 -56.81 38.78
N LYS A 2 -23.74 -56.87 37.45
CA LYS A 2 -22.50 -57.25 36.72
C LYS A 2 -21.72 -55.95 36.44
N LYS A 3 -20.62 -55.71 37.16
CA LYS A 3 -19.74 -54.55 36.94
C LYS A 3 -19.02 -54.72 35.60
N MET A 4 -19.39 -53.92 34.61
CA MET A 4 -18.66 -53.78 33.36
C MET A 4 -17.34 -53.02 33.64
N LEU A 5 -16.22 -53.73 33.70
CA LEU A 5 -14.90 -53.11 33.70
C LEU A 5 -14.65 -52.55 32.29
N LYS A 6 -14.74 -51.22 32.14
CA LYS A 6 -14.39 -50.53 30.89
C LYS A 6 -12.90 -50.74 30.63
N ASN A 7 -12.59 -51.42 29.52
CA ASN A 7 -11.23 -51.66 29.06
C ASN A 7 -10.64 -50.36 28.51
N GLN A 8 -9.99 -49.58 29.38
CA GLN A 8 -9.22 -48.39 28.99
C GLN A 8 -7.93 -48.89 28.30
N LYS A 9 -8.00 -49.15 26.99
CA LYS A 9 -6.79 -49.37 26.18
C LYS A 9 -6.04 -48.03 26.11
N GLY A 10 -5.12 -47.82 27.04
CA GLY A 10 -4.23 -46.66 27.03
C GLY A 10 -3.31 -46.69 25.81
N PHE A 11 -3.09 -45.52 25.23
CA PHE A 11 -2.17 -45.30 24.11
C PHE A 11 -0.74 -45.71 24.50
N SER A 12 0.00 -46.37 23.61
CA SER A 12 1.40 -46.71 23.87
C SER A 12 2.27 -45.46 23.75
N LEU A 13 3.26 -45.31 24.64
CA LEU A 13 4.28 -44.26 24.53
C LEU A 13 5.03 -44.32 23.18
N VAL A 14 5.20 -45.54 22.66
CA VAL A 14 5.85 -45.77 21.36
C VAL A 14 4.99 -45.25 20.22
N GLU A 15 3.67 -45.42 20.28
CA GLU A 15 2.74 -44.89 19.27
C GLU A 15 2.80 -43.37 19.24
N LEU A 16 2.84 -42.71 20.40
CA LEU A 16 2.98 -41.25 20.48
C LEU A 16 4.32 -40.77 19.91
N LEU A 17 5.41 -41.50 20.19
CA LEU A 17 6.76 -41.16 19.72
C LEU A 17 6.86 -41.20 18.18
N ILE A 18 6.27 -42.21 17.54
CA ILE A 18 6.25 -42.32 16.08
C ILE A 18 5.47 -41.15 15.46
N VAL A 19 4.34 -40.76 16.07
CA VAL A 19 3.53 -39.63 15.57
C VAL A 19 4.31 -38.32 15.60
N ILE A 20 4.96 -37.98 16.72
CA ILE A 20 5.76 -36.75 16.80
C ILE A 20 6.96 -36.78 15.85
N ALA A 21 7.56 -37.95 15.61
CA ALA A 21 8.66 -38.11 14.67
C ALA A 21 8.20 -37.82 13.22
N ILE A 22 7.05 -38.38 12.81
CA ILE A 22 6.47 -38.13 11.49
C ILE A 22 6.04 -36.66 11.37
N MET A 23 5.39 -36.09 12.39
CA MET A 23 5.02 -34.67 12.39
C MET A 23 6.25 -33.75 12.30
N GLY A 24 7.37 -34.11 12.91
CA GLY A 24 8.63 -33.37 12.79
C GLY A 24 9.18 -33.33 11.36
N VAL A 25 9.18 -34.48 10.67
CA VAL A 25 9.62 -34.55 9.26
C VAL A 25 8.69 -33.73 8.34
N LEU A 26 7.37 -33.86 8.54
CA LEU A 26 6.38 -33.09 7.76
C LEU A 26 6.51 -31.59 8.00
N ALA A 27 6.73 -31.16 9.25
CA ALA A 27 6.91 -29.75 9.59
C ALA A 27 8.15 -29.15 8.92
N ALA A 28 9.26 -29.88 8.84
CA ALA A 28 10.48 -29.40 8.20
C ALA A 28 10.30 -29.13 6.70
N VAL A 29 9.64 -30.03 5.97
CA VAL A 29 9.33 -29.83 4.53
C VAL A 29 8.30 -28.73 4.33
N ALA A 30 7.27 -28.67 5.17
CA ALA A 30 6.25 -27.63 5.09
C ALA A 30 6.86 -26.23 5.27
N PHE A 31 7.75 -26.04 6.25
CA PHE A 31 8.34 -24.74 6.56
C PHE A 31 9.11 -24.13 5.36
N SER A 32 9.93 -24.93 4.67
CA SER A 32 10.69 -24.45 3.51
C SER A 32 9.79 -24.03 2.34
N MET A 33 8.69 -24.76 2.12
CA MET A 33 7.70 -24.39 1.10
C MET A 33 6.96 -23.10 1.46
N PHE A 34 6.52 -22.96 2.72
CA PHE A 34 5.77 -21.78 3.17
C PHE A 34 6.59 -20.49 3.12
N ALA A 35 7.88 -20.55 3.42
CA ALA A 35 8.76 -19.37 3.37
C ALA A 35 8.82 -18.74 1.96
N GLY A 36 8.99 -19.57 0.91
CA GLY A 36 9.02 -19.09 -0.47
C GLY A 36 7.68 -18.53 -0.95
N VAL A 37 6.57 -19.19 -0.60
CA VAL A 37 5.22 -18.73 -0.95
C VAL A 37 4.90 -17.39 -0.28
N LEU A 38 5.27 -17.23 1.00
CA LEU A 38 5.04 -15.99 1.73
C LEU A 38 5.80 -14.82 1.12
N GLY A 39 7.08 -15.00 0.77
CA GLY A 39 7.88 -13.96 0.14
C GLY A 39 7.32 -13.50 -1.21
N ASN A 40 6.96 -14.45 -2.08
CA ASN A 40 6.33 -14.13 -3.37
C ASN A 40 4.92 -13.50 -3.20
N SER A 41 4.18 -13.86 -2.15
CA SER A 41 2.87 -13.25 -1.88
C SER A 41 3.02 -11.78 -1.46
N LYS A 42 4.00 -11.46 -0.62
CA LYS A 42 4.34 -10.08 -0.22
C LYS A 42 4.75 -9.24 -1.43
N ARG A 43 5.70 -9.73 -2.23
CA ARG A 43 6.11 -9.08 -3.48
C ARG A 43 4.93 -8.74 -4.38
N ARG A 44 4.06 -9.72 -4.66
CA ARG A 44 2.87 -9.53 -5.50
C ARG A 44 1.85 -8.57 -4.89
N ALA A 45 1.76 -8.50 -3.56
CA ALA A 45 0.89 -7.55 -2.88
C ALA A 45 1.41 -6.12 -3.02
N ASP A 46 2.73 -5.92 -2.93
CA ASP A 46 3.36 -4.61 -3.10
C ASP A 46 3.32 -4.15 -4.56
N GLU A 47 3.63 -5.03 -5.52
CA GLU A 47 3.48 -4.74 -6.96
C GLU A 47 2.04 -4.28 -7.29
N ARG A 48 1.02 -4.96 -6.73
CA ARG A 48 -0.38 -4.54 -6.90
C ARG A 48 -0.70 -3.23 -6.20
N THR A 49 -0.11 -2.97 -5.04
CA THR A 49 -0.32 -1.71 -4.31
C THR A 49 0.29 -0.55 -5.10
N ALA A 50 1.50 -0.74 -5.65
CA ALA A 50 2.14 0.22 -6.54
C ALA A 50 1.28 0.51 -7.78
N ASP A 51 0.78 -0.53 -8.46
CA ASP A 51 -0.14 -0.38 -9.59
C ASP A 51 -1.42 0.39 -9.23
N GLN A 52 -1.95 0.20 -8.02
CA GLN A 52 -3.12 0.94 -7.52
C GLN A 52 -2.79 2.42 -7.32
N ILE A 53 -1.65 2.73 -6.71
CA ILE A 53 -1.18 4.11 -6.52
C ILE A 53 -0.96 4.78 -7.88
N ALA A 54 -0.28 4.12 -8.83
CA ALA A 54 -0.04 4.63 -10.18
C ALA A 54 -1.34 5.00 -10.92
N LYS A 55 -2.34 4.11 -10.84
CA LYS A 55 -3.66 4.34 -11.44
C LYS A 55 -4.42 5.48 -10.75
N ALA A 56 -4.32 5.57 -9.43
CA ALA A 56 -4.94 6.64 -8.67
C ALA A 56 -4.34 8.02 -9.01
N ILE A 57 -3.01 8.11 -9.16
CA ILE A 57 -2.33 9.33 -9.62
C ILE A 57 -2.77 9.70 -11.04
N SER A 58 -2.79 8.73 -11.95
CA SER A 58 -3.21 8.98 -13.33
C SER A 58 -4.67 9.45 -13.40
N ALA A 59 -5.56 8.85 -12.60
CA ALA A 59 -6.95 9.29 -12.49
C ALA A 59 -7.05 10.72 -11.92
N TYR A 60 -6.27 11.04 -10.88
CA TYR A 60 -6.20 12.37 -10.29
C TYR A 60 -5.78 13.43 -11.33
N MET A 61 -4.74 13.17 -12.12
CA MET A 61 -4.26 14.09 -13.16
C MET A 61 -5.34 14.38 -14.20
N VAL A 62 -6.08 13.35 -14.62
CA VAL A 62 -7.14 13.48 -15.62
C VAL A 62 -8.34 14.27 -15.08
N ASP A 63 -8.75 14.02 -13.83
CA ASP A 63 -9.92 14.68 -13.23
C ASP A 63 -9.64 16.15 -12.87
N THR A 64 -8.47 16.43 -12.29
CA THR A 64 -8.14 17.77 -11.76
C THR A 64 -7.43 18.65 -12.77
N GLY A 65 -6.72 18.05 -13.74
CA GLY A 65 -5.80 18.74 -14.63
C GLY A 65 -4.48 19.17 -13.96
N ASP A 66 -4.23 18.80 -12.70
CA ASP A 66 -2.95 19.02 -12.01
C ASP A 66 -1.94 17.95 -12.44
N THR A 67 -1.33 18.17 -13.60
CA THR A 67 -0.36 17.25 -14.22
C THR A 67 0.98 17.22 -13.49
N GLU A 68 1.27 18.25 -12.69
CA GLU A 68 2.53 18.40 -11.94
C GLU A 68 2.43 17.86 -10.51
N LEU A 69 1.25 17.31 -10.14
CA LEU A 69 0.96 16.79 -8.81
C LEU A 69 1.20 17.82 -7.70
N THR A 70 1.02 19.11 -8.00
CA THR A 70 1.30 20.21 -7.07
C THR A 70 0.52 20.05 -5.77
N VAL A 71 -0.76 19.68 -5.85
CA VAL A 71 -1.60 19.45 -4.66
C VAL A 71 -1.20 18.16 -3.97
N LEU A 72 -0.99 17.06 -4.71
CA LEU A 72 -0.67 15.77 -4.08
C LEU A 72 0.66 15.78 -3.33
N LYS A 73 1.67 16.49 -3.85
CA LYS A 73 2.97 16.64 -3.18
C LYS A 73 2.92 17.60 -1.99
N SER A 74 1.88 18.44 -1.88
CA SER A 74 1.78 19.43 -0.81
C SER A 74 1.64 18.77 0.57
N GLY A 75 2.39 19.29 1.53
CA GLY A 75 2.42 18.82 2.91
C GLY A 75 3.21 19.76 3.80
N ALA A 76 3.38 19.39 5.08
CA ALA A 76 4.16 20.18 6.02
C ALA A 76 5.63 20.26 5.59
N GLU A 77 6.32 21.36 5.89
CA GLU A 77 7.75 21.49 5.59
C GLU A 77 8.56 20.32 6.17
N GLY A 78 9.36 19.67 5.33
CA GLY A 78 10.20 18.51 5.70
C GLY A 78 9.48 17.16 5.70
N SER A 79 8.20 17.10 5.31
CA SER A 79 7.51 15.82 5.06
C SER A 79 7.96 15.16 3.76
N SER A 80 7.89 13.83 3.69
CA SER A 80 8.18 13.05 2.49
C SER A 80 7.10 13.31 1.43
N GLU A 81 7.50 13.73 0.22
CA GLU A 81 6.57 13.94 -0.89
C GLU A 81 5.80 12.67 -1.24
N VAL A 82 6.44 11.50 -1.15
CA VAL A 82 5.81 10.20 -1.43
C VAL A 82 4.70 9.91 -0.42
N GLU A 83 4.94 10.20 0.86
CA GLU A 83 3.92 10.06 1.90
C GLU A 83 2.75 11.00 1.64
N ASN A 84 3.03 12.27 1.32
CA ASN A 84 2.00 13.26 1.00
C ASN A 84 1.13 12.82 -0.18
N VAL A 85 1.74 12.34 -1.26
CA VAL A 85 1.01 11.85 -2.44
C VAL A 85 0.05 10.74 -2.05
N ILE A 86 0.52 9.73 -1.32
CA ILE A 86 -0.30 8.58 -0.93
C ILE A 86 -1.40 8.98 0.06
N VAL A 87 -1.12 9.87 1.01
CA VAL A 87 -2.10 10.36 1.98
C VAL A 87 -3.15 11.24 1.30
N ASN A 88 -2.75 12.17 0.44
CA ASN A 88 -3.66 13.09 -0.25
C ASN A 88 -4.56 12.39 -1.26
N LEU A 89 -4.08 11.32 -1.91
CA LEU A 89 -4.93 10.45 -2.76
C LEU A 89 -6.07 9.77 -1.97
N GLN A 90 -5.92 9.60 -0.66
CA GLN A 90 -6.95 9.02 0.20
C GLN A 90 -7.97 10.03 0.71
N LYS A 91 -7.73 11.34 0.50
CA LYS A 91 -8.59 12.41 0.96
C LYS A 91 -9.54 12.86 -0.13
N GLU A 92 -10.68 13.40 0.29
CA GLU A 92 -11.50 14.25 -0.56
C GLU A 92 -11.02 15.69 -0.41
N LEU A 93 -10.60 16.32 -1.50
CA LEU A 93 -10.03 17.67 -1.47
C LEU A 93 -10.83 18.60 -2.37
N TRP A 94 -11.05 19.82 -1.90
CA TRP A 94 -11.50 20.93 -2.71
C TRP A 94 -10.30 21.54 -3.41
N ILE A 95 -10.33 21.63 -4.74
CA ILE A 95 -9.22 22.12 -5.55
C ILE A 95 -9.71 23.27 -6.45
N TRP A 96 -8.89 24.32 -6.55
CA TRP A 96 -9.10 25.47 -7.44
C TRP A 96 -7.76 25.98 -7.97
N LYS A 97 -7.82 27.03 -8.82
CA LYS A 97 -6.65 27.78 -9.24
C LYS A 97 -6.67 29.17 -8.61
N ASP A 98 -5.53 29.61 -8.08
CA ASP A 98 -5.35 30.98 -7.61
C ASP A 98 -5.32 31.97 -8.79
N ALA A 99 -5.21 33.27 -8.48
CA ALA A 99 -5.10 34.32 -9.50
C ALA A 99 -3.84 34.21 -10.38
N SER A 100 -2.83 33.45 -9.95
CA SER A 100 -1.59 33.18 -10.68
C SER A 100 -1.66 31.90 -11.52
N GLY A 101 -2.74 31.13 -11.42
CA GLY A 101 -2.94 29.85 -12.10
C GLY A 101 -2.35 28.64 -11.35
N ASN A 102 -1.83 28.81 -10.14
CA ASN A 102 -1.34 27.72 -9.30
C ASN A 102 -2.51 26.94 -8.71
N PHE A 103 -2.34 25.62 -8.59
CA PHE A 103 -3.32 24.79 -7.90
C PHE A 103 -3.24 24.99 -6.39
N GLU A 104 -4.39 25.20 -5.78
CA GLU A 104 -4.57 25.24 -4.33
C GLU A 104 -5.60 24.19 -3.90
N SER A 105 -5.51 23.77 -2.64
CA SER A 105 -6.43 22.79 -2.08
C SER A 105 -6.80 23.05 -0.63
N ALA A 106 -7.99 22.63 -0.24
CA ALA A 106 -8.43 22.57 1.15
C ALA A 106 -9.22 21.28 1.43
N GLU A 107 -9.23 20.86 2.70
CA GLU A 107 -10.04 19.72 3.15
C GLU A 107 -11.55 20.10 3.24
N ASP A 108 -11.83 21.35 3.59
CA ASP A 108 -13.19 21.90 3.66
C ASP A 108 -13.50 22.83 2.48
N ALA A 109 -14.79 22.96 2.16
CA ALA A 109 -15.25 23.85 1.09
C ALA A 109 -14.92 25.31 1.43
N PRO A 110 -14.14 26.02 0.60
CA PRO A 110 -13.83 27.42 0.86
C PRO A 110 -15.10 28.28 0.71
N SER A 111 -15.36 29.17 1.67
CA SER A 111 -16.51 30.08 1.61
C SER A 111 -16.37 31.15 0.53
N ASP A 112 -15.13 31.52 0.22
CA ASP A 112 -14.81 32.71 -0.57
C ASP A 112 -14.36 32.37 -1.99
N ASN A 113 -14.38 31.09 -2.37
CA ASN A 113 -13.96 30.64 -3.69
C ASN A 113 -15.03 29.78 -4.39
N PRO A 114 -15.84 30.37 -5.28
CA PRO A 114 -16.91 29.65 -5.99
C PRO A 114 -16.39 28.67 -7.05
N ASP A 115 -15.11 28.78 -7.47
CA ASP A 115 -14.52 27.93 -8.50
C ASP A 115 -13.96 26.61 -7.93
N ALA A 116 -13.89 26.49 -6.59
CA ALA A 116 -13.45 25.28 -5.92
C ALA A 116 -14.37 24.11 -6.21
N LYS A 117 -13.79 22.99 -6.65
CA LYS A 117 -14.50 21.74 -6.90
C LYS A 117 -13.92 20.63 -6.04
N LYS A 118 -14.81 19.76 -5.56
CA LYS A 118 -14.44 18.59 -4.76
C LYS A 118 -14.00 17.44 -5.66
N TYR A 119 -12.85 16.85 -5.35
CA TYR A 119 -12.25 15.71 -6.06
C TYR A 119 -11.84 14.61 -5.09
N GLY A 120 -11.71 13.39 -5.60
CA GLY A 120 -11.33 12.22 -4.82
C GLY A 120 -12.47 11.63 -3.97
N PRO A 121 -12.16 10.65 -3.10
CA PRO A 121 -10.84 10.07 -2.92
C PRO A 121 -10.50 9.11 -4.07
N TYR A 122 -9.21 8.99 -4.40
CA TYR A 122 -8.72 8.10 -5.46
C TYR A 122 -8.16 6.79 -4.92
N LEU A 123 -7.80 6.76 -3.63
CA LEU A 123 -7.43 5.57 -2.88
C LEU A 123 -8.32 5.44 -1.64
N THR A 124 -8.57 4.19 -1.22
CA THR A 124 -9.34 3.92 0.01
C THR A 124 -8.40 3.45 1.11
N PRO A 125 -8.39 4.06 2.31
CA PRO A 125 -7.56 3.58 3.42
C PRO A 125 -7.79 2.09 3.68
N LYS A 126 -6.72 1.27 3.60
CA LYS A 126 -6.86 -0.20 3.72
C LYS A 126 -7.35 -0.63 5.10
N ASP A 127 -7.06 0.17 6.13
CA ASP A 127 -7.47 -0.10 7.50
C ASP A 127 -8.87 0.44 7.83
N GLY A 128 -9.54 1.11 6.88
CA GLY A 128 -10.85 1.74 7.07
C GLY A 128 -10.86 2.89 8.09
N LYS A 129 -9.66 3.42 8.41
CA LYS A 129 -9.42 4.53 9.32
C LYS A 129 -8.97 5.78 8.53
N ASP A 130 -8.32 6.71 9.21
CA ASP A 130 -7.76 7.92 8.62
C ASP A 130 -6.72 7.62 7.53
N ALA A 131 -6.59 8.57 6.59
CA ALA A 131 -5.61 8.53 5.53
C ALA A 131 -4.20 8.41 6.10
N ASN A 132 -3.45 7.40 5.67
CA ASN A 132 -2.12 7.13 6.19
C ASN A 132 -1.23 6.43 5.15
N TYR A 133 0.08 6.58 5.31
CA TYR A 133 1.08 5.92 4.47
C TYR A 133 1.37 4.48 4.91
N GLU A 134 1.36 4.20 6.21
CA GLU A 134 1.76 2.93 6.81
C GLU A 134 0.98 1.71 6.27
N SER A 135 -0.32 1.84 6.01
CA SER A 135 -1.12 0.76 5.41
C SER A 135 -0.69 0.45 3.96
N TYR A 136 0.00 1.38 3.30
CA TYR A 136 0.47 1.26 1.93
C TYR A 136 1.95 0.91 1.82
N ALA A 137 2.73 1.03 2.90
CA ALA A 137 4.15 0.72 2.90
C ALA A 137 4.44 -0.71 2.40
N PRO A 138 5.52 -0.93 1.62
CA PRO A 138 5.89 -2.25 1.14
C PRO A 138 6.08 -3.26 2.29
N GLN A 139 5.57 -4.48 2.11
CA GLN A 139 5.76 -5.59 3.05
C GLN A 139 6.85 -6.57 2.62
N TRP A 140 7.33 -6.42 1.39
CA TRP A 140 8.41 -7.17 0.80
C TRP A 140 9.72 -6.81 1.50
N ASP A 141 10.46 -7.86 1.86
CA ASP A 141 11.74 -7.75 2.56
C ASP A 141 12.70 -6.78 1.85
N LYS A 142 13.40 -5.95 2.64
CA LYS A 142 14.37 -4.93 2.18
C LYS A 142 13.81 -3.87 1.25
N HIS A 143 12.52 -3.53 1.37
CA HIS A 143 11.95 -2.38 0.66
C HIS A 143 11.53 -1.30 1.65
N ILE A 144 11.85 -0.05 1.33
CA ILE A 144 11.73 1.09 2.27
C ILE A 144 10.63 2.09 1.87
N GLY A 145 10.08 1.98 0.67
CA GLY A 145 9.00 2.84 0.20
C GLY A 145 8.76 2.71 -1.29
N TYR A 146 8.29 3.80 -1.92
CA TYR A 146 8.01 3.83 -3.35
C TYR A 146 8.79 4.95 -4.04
N TYR A 147 9.15 4.69 -5.28
CA TYR A 147 9.57 5.69 -6.25
C TYR A 147 8.38 5.94 -7.16
N ILE A 148 7.90 7.18 -7.18
CA ILE A 148 6.74 7.60 -7.98
C ILE A 148 7.28 8.42 -9.14
N GLU A 149 7.19 7.87 -10.34
CA GLU A 149 7.58 8.56 -11.57
C GLU A 149 6.32 9.01 -12.31
N TYR A 150 6.23 10.29 -12.66
CA TYR A 150 5.08 10.83 -13.37
C TYR A 150 5.46 11.56 -14.66
N TYR A 151 4.53 11.49 -15.61
CA TYR A 151 4.68 11.96 -16.99
C TYR A 151 3.58 13.00 -17.28
N PRO A 152 3.83 14.31 -17.05
CA PRO A 152 2.81 15.36 -17.20
C PRO A 152 2.14 15.35 -18.57
N GLY A 153 2.93 15.21 -19.64
CA GLY A 153 2.44 15.20 -21.02
C GLY A 153 1.59 13.98 -21.38
N LEU A 154 1.69 12.88 -20.62
CA LEU A 154 0.93 11.64 -20.84
C LEU A 154 -0.18 11.45 -19.80
N MET A 155 -0.27 12.31 -18.78
CA MET A 155 -1.17 12.14 -17.63
C MET A 155 -1.08 10.73 -17.03
N LYS A 156 0.16 10.22 -16.92
CA LYS A 156 0.47 8.87 -16.47
C LYS A 156 1.44 8.92 -15.30
N ALA A 157 1.34 7.95 -14.40
CA ALA A 157 2.37 7.65 -13.42
C ALA A 157 2.74 6.17 -13.44
N ASP A 158 3.98 5.88 -13.08
CA ASP A 158 4.49 4.56 -12.76
C ASP A 158 5.03 4.58 -11.33
N VAL A 159 4.77 3.52 -10.58
CA VAL A 159 5.16 3.43 -9.16
C VAL A 159 5.92 2.13 -8.97
N THR A 160 7.08 2.21 -8.33
CA THR A 160 7.94 1.04 -8.09
C THR A 160 8.35 0.97 -6.62
N PRO A 161 8.29 -0.22 -5.99
CA PRO A 161 8.86 -0.42 -4.66
C PRO A 161 10.38 -0.19 -4.68
N VAL A 162 10.90 0.53 -3.68
CA VAL A 162 12.32 0.90 -3.58
C VAL A 162 13.05 -0.06 -2.66
N GLU A 163 14.10 -0.70 -3.16
CA GLU A 163 15.00 -1.54 -2.37
C GLU A 163 15.84 -0.71 -1.38
N GLU A 164 16.24 -1.32 -0.28
CA GLU A 164 17.08 -0.72 0.76
C GLU A 164 18.40 -0.20 0.16
N GLY A 165 18.64 1.10 0.32
CA GLY A 165 19.76 1.83 -0.29
C GLY A 165 19.40 2.62 -1.56
N GLY A 166 18.16 2.49 -2.06
CA GLY A 166 17.59 3.37 -3.07
C GLY A 166 16.99 4.66 -2.49
N THR A 167 16.41 5.49 -3.37
CA THR A 167 15.80 6.77 -3.01
C THR A 167 14.27 6.68 -3.07
N VAL A 168 13.60 7.07 -1.99
CA VAL A 168 12.14 7.22 -1.92
C VAL A 168 11.82 8.67 -2.27
N GLU A 169 11.38 8.90 -3.51
CA GLU A 169 11.10 10.25 -4.01
C GLU A 169 10.01 10.25 -5.10
N VAL A 170 9.53 11.44 -5.43
CA VAL A 170 8.60 11.68 -6.54
C VAL A 170 9.38 12.33 -7.69
N GLY A 171 9.65 11.56 -8.74
CA GLY A 171 10.39 11.99 -9.92
C GLY A 171 9.47 12.43 -11.06
N VAL A 172 9.92 13.39 -11.87
CA VAL A 172 9.25 13.81 -13.10
C VAL A 172 10.09 13.41 -14.31
N GLU A 173 9.47 12.80 -15.30
CA GLU A 173 10.11 12.50 -16.58
C GLU A 173 9.31 13.14 -17.73
N GLU A 174 9.98 13.99 -18.52
CA GLU A 174 9.41 14.51 -19.76
C GLU A 174 9.43 13.38 -20.79
N GLY A 175 8.26 12.75 -20.99
CA GLY A 175 8.11 11.66 -21.97
C GLY A 175 8.63 12.09 -23.36
N LYS A 176 9.49 11.25 -23.94
CA LYS A 176 9.92 11.37 -25.36
C LYS A 176 8.86 10.82 -26.31
#